data_AF-A0AB74CC70-F1
#
_entry.id   AF-A0AB74CC70-F1
#
_cell.length_a   1.000
_cell.length_b   1.000
_cell.length_c   1.000
_cell.angle_alpha   90.00
_cell.angle_beta   90.00
_cell.angle_gamma   90.00
#
_symmetry.space_group_name_H-M   'P 1'
#
loop_
_entity.id
_entity.type
_entity.pdbx_description
1 polymer ?
#
loop_
_entity_poly.entity_id
_entity_poly.type
_entity_poly.pdbx_seq_one_letter_code
_entity_poly.pdbx_strand_id
1 'polypeptide(L)'
;MFDRGKHESRRRKIDYGSPMETTYKDYAEARRSRYPNTYRETPPDERTKKDYENYSALTAESKAKNKEYLGLYKQEARRFDNYGRSDPQSFAEEKSFYKEHRAGLFPEQHERLVEPSRQRHEAMMSMANARDRYLADHRYGYYDYGQRKTHEGHRDRAYNNTLTARIDFDEHYKYAGDPASSKRDKYGRRQPREY
;
A
#
# COMPACT_ATOMS: atom_id res chain seq x y z
N MET A 1 4.71 -17.78 44.41
CA MET A 1 4.23 -16.42 44.13
C MET A 1 5.27 -15.73 43.28
N PHE A 2 4.86 -15.25 42.11
CA PHE A 2 5.69 -14.47 41.21
C PHE A 2 5.85 -13.07 41.79
N ASP A 3 7.08 -12.57 41.93
CA ASP A 3 7.30 -11.16 41.63
C ASP A 3 8.66 -10.94 40.98
N ARG A 4 8.63 -10.04 40.00
CA ARG A 4 9.50 -10.00 38.84
C ARG A 4 10.70 -9.14 39.15
N GLY A 5 11.89 -9.75 39.03
CA GLY A 5 13.13 -9.00 38.87
C GLY A 5 12.98 -8.00 37.73
N LYS A 6 13.11 -6.71 38.05
CA LYS A 6 13.25 -5.62 37.08
C LYS A 6 14.52 -5.86 36.27
N HIS A 7 14.37 -6.54 35.14
CA HIS A 7 15.42 -6.63 34.15
C HIS A 7 15.39 -5.32 33.36
N GLU A 8 16.13 -4.32 33.84
CA GLU A 8 16.49 -3.13 33.06
C GLU A 8 17.33 -3.58 31.86
N SER A 9 16.67 -3.86 30.74
CA SER A 9 17.34 -3.92 29.46
C SER A 9 17.65 -2.48 29.03
N ARG A 10 18.83 -2.01 29.40
CA ARG A 10 19.47 -0.81 28.83
C ARG A 10 19.67 -1.01 27.31
N ARG A 11 18.61 -0.83 26.53
CA ARG A 11 18.74 -0.47 25.11
C ARG A 11 19.24 0.96 25.10
N ARG A 12 20.55 1.13 24.89
CA ARG A 12 21.14 2.41 24.50
C ARG A 12 20.38 2.88 23.25
N LYS A 13 19.45 3.83 23.44
CA LYS A 13 18.90 4.60 22.32
C LYS A 13 20.09 5.35 21.75
N ILE A 14 20.47 5.00 20.52
CA ILE A 14 21.33 5.86 19.73
C ILE A 14 20.47 7.08 19.44
N ASP A 15 20.75 8.17 20.13
CA ASP A 15 20.12 9.46 19.91
C ASP A 15 20.70 10.03 18.63
N TYR A 16 20.01 9.80 17.51
CA TYR A 16 20.26 10.56 16.30
C TYR A 16 19.69 11.96 16.56
N GLY A 17 20.52 12.86 17.07
CA GLY A 17 20.14 14.25 17.30
C GLY A 17 19.40 14.81 16.09
N SER A 18 18.10 15.07 16.25
CA SER A 18 17.32 15.76 15.23
C SER A 18 17.86 17.18 15.11
N PRO A 19 18.22 17.65 13.91
CA PRO A 19 18.66 19.02 13.72
C PRO A 19 17.44 19.93 13.90
N MET A 20 17.28 20.45 15.12
CA MET A 20 16.16 21.26 15.63
C MET A 20 14.78 20.59 15.56
N GLU A 21 14.24 20.23 16.73
CA GLU A 21 12.79 20.02 16.90
C GLU A 21 12.08 21.30 16.47
N THR A 22 11.50 21.30 15.25
CA THR A 22 10.74 22.45 14.78
C THR A 22 9.50 22.57 15.65
N THR A 23 9.38 23.65 16.43
CA THR A 23 8.18 23.89 17.24
C THR A 23 7.05 24.43 16.36
N TYR A 24 5.81 24.38 16.86
CA TYR A 24 4.67 25.03 16.18
C TYR A 24 4.93 26.51 15.89
N LYS A 25 5.63 27.19 16.81
CA LYS A 25 5.99 28.60 16.68
C LYS A 25 7.00 28.82 15.55
N ASP A 26 8.06 28.01 15.51
CA ASP A 26 9.09 28.09 14.45
C ASP A 26 8.50 27.84 13.07
N TYR A 27 7.55 26.90 12.97
CA TYR A 27 6.85 26.63 11.72
C TYR A 27 6.00 27.81 11.26
N ALA A 28 5.22 28.40 12.17
CA ALA A 28 4.35 29.54 11.85
C ALA A 28 5.15 30.79 11.47
N GLU A 29 6.26 31.06 12.16
CA GLU A 29 7.16 32.18 11.85
C GLU A 29 7.85 31.98 10.50
N ALA A 30 8.37 30.79 10.23
CA ALA A 30 8.98 30.48 8.93
C ALA A 30 7.96 30.50 7.79
N ARG A 31 6.72 30.05 8.03
CA ARG A 31 5.61 30.18 7.07
C ARG A 31 5.27 31.64 6.78
N ARG A 32 5.17 32.49 7.81
CA ARG A 32 4.97 33.95 7.65
C ARG A 32 6.09 34.61 6.87
N SER A 33 7.34 34.22 7.15
CA SER A 33 8.51 34.74 6.42
C SER A 33 8.50 34.35 4.94
N ARG A 34 8.15 33.10 4.63
CA ARG A 34 8.10 32.60 3.25
C ARG A 34 6.88 33.07 2.46
N TYR A 35 5.74 33.26 3.13
CA TYR A 35 4.45 33.61 2.53
C TYR A 35 3.82 34.84 3.21
N PRO A 36 4.47 36.01 3.22
CA PRO A 36 4.06 37.14 4.08
C PRO A 36 2.62 37.62 3.83
N ASN A 37 2.15 37.54 2.59
CA ASN A 37 0.80 37.99 2.22
C ASN A 37 -0.26 36.88 2.32
N THR A 38 0.15 35.61 2.19
CA THR A 38 -0.77 34.46 2.05
C THR A 38 -0.54 33.38 3.12
N TYR A 39 0.21 33.66 4.19
CA TYR A 39 0.56 32.67 5.22
C TYR A 39 -0.65 32.05 5.93
N ARG A 40 -1.82 32.69 5.89
CA ARG A 40 -3.07 32.15 6.45
C ARG A 40 -3.87 31.30 5.45
N GLU A 41 -3.50 31.32 4.17
CA GLU A 41 -4.17 30.53 3.14
C GLU A 41 -3.64 29.10 3.13
N THR A 42 -4.44 28.15 2.66
CA THR A 42 -3.98 26.78 2.43
C THR A 42 -4.59 26.25 1.13
N PRO A 43 -3.76 25.87 0.13
CA PRO A 43 -2.31 26.12 0.01
C PRO A 43 -1.97 27.62 -0.19
N PRO A 44 -0.77 28.11 0.18
CA PRO A 44 -0.45 29.55 0.25
C PRO A 44 -0.05 30.21 -1.09
N ASP A 45 0.26 29.44 -2.12
CA ASP A 45 0.61 29.97 -3.44
C ASP A 45 0.12 29.03 -4.55
N GLU A 46 0.06 29.53 -5.80
CA GLU A 46 -0.46 28.77 -6.94
C GLU A 46 0.33 27.50 -7.25
N ARG A 47 1.67 27.53 -7.08
CA ARG A 47 2.51 26.37 -7.34
C ARG A 47 2.26 25.29 -6.30
N THR A 48 2.26 25.65 -5.01
CA THR A 48 1.89 24.74 -3.93
C THR A 48 0.47 24.21 -4.14
N LYS A 49 -0.47 25.05 -4.57
CA LYS A 49 -1.84 24.62 -4.87
C LYS A 49 -1.89 23.57 -5.97
N LYS A 50 -1.23 23.81 -7.09
CA LYS A 50 -1.16 22.86 -8.21
C LYS A 50 -0.54 21.52 -7.80
N ASP A 51 0.56 21.56 -7.04
CA ASP A 51 1.21 20.33 -6.56
C ASP A 51 0.34 19.59 -5.53
N TYR A 52 -0.41 20.34 -4.70
CA TYR A 52 -1.38 19.78 -3.76
C TYR A 52 -2.52 19.06 -4.49
N GLU A 53 -3.10 19.72 -5.49
CA GLU A 53 -4.18 19.19 -6.32
C GLU A 53 -3.71 17.94 -7.06
N ASN A 54 -2.49 17.94 -7.60
CA ASN A 54 -1.92 16.78 -8.28
C ASN A 54 -1.82 15.55 -7.36
N TYR A 55 -1.19 15.66 -6.19
CA TYR A 55 -1.10 14.49 -5.29
C TYR A 55 -2.48 14.09 -4.73
N SER A 56 -3.40 15.04 -4.58
CA SER A 56 -4.78 14.77 -4.15
C SER A 56 -5.56 13.97 -5.21
N ALA A 57 -5.38 14.30 -6.49
CA ALA A 57 -5.93 13.53 -7.61
C ALA A 57 -5.37 12.10 -7.64
N LEU A 58 -4.05 11.94 -7.50
CA LEU A 58 -3.41 10.63 -7.38
C LEU A 58 -3.89 9.84 -6.15
N THR A 59 -4.24 10.53 -5.07
CA THR A 59 -4.86 9.91 -3.89
C THR A 59 -6.24 9.35 -4.22
N ALA A 60 -7.05 10.06 -5.00
CA ALA A 60 -8.36 9.57 -5.45
C ALA A 60 -8.21 8.36 -6.39
N GLU A 61 -7.30 8.44 -7.35
CA GLU A 61 -7.00 7.34 -8.28
C GLU A 61 -6.51 6.09 -7.54
N SER A 62 -5.54 6.23 -6.64
CA SER A 62 -5.02 5.14 -5.81
C SER A 62 -6.14 4.45 -5.00
N LYS A 63 -7.06 5.23 -4.44
CA LYS A 63 -8.24 4.69 -3.73
C LYS A 63 -9.19 3.94 -4.68
N ALA A 64 -9.43 4.46 -5.87
CA ALA A 64 -10.26 3.81 -6.88
C ALA A 64 -9.67 2.47 -7.31
N LYS A 65 -8.38 2.44 -7.69
CA LYS A 65 -7.66 1.21 -8.06
C LYS A 65 -7.60 0.18 -6.93
N ASN A 66 -7.40 0.63 -5.70
CA ASN A 66 -7.49 -0.25 -4.53
C ASN A 66 -8.87 -0.88 -4.38
N LYS A 67 -9.94 -0.08 -4.57
CA LYS A 67 -11.33 -0.58 -4.48
C LYS A 67 -11.67 -1.55 -5.61
N GLU A 68 -11.25 -1.26 -6.84
CA GLU A 68 -11.40 -2.15 -8.01
C GLU A 68 -10.74 -3.51 -7.74
N TYR A 69 -9.47 -3.51 -7.36
CA TYR A 69 -8.72 -4.72 -7.01
C TYR A 69 -9.39 -5.51 -5.89
N LEU A 70 -9.73 -4.88 -4.76
CA LEU A 70 -10.34 -5.57 -3.62
C LEU A 70 -11.73 -6.14 -3.96
N GLY A 71 -12.47 -5.49 -4.84
CA GLY A 71 -13.74 -6.00 -5.36
C GLY A 71 -13.55 -7.30 -6.15
N LEU A 72 -12.59 -7.29 -7.08
CA LEU A 72 -12.26 -8.47 -7.90
C LEU A 72 -11.68 -9.61 -7.06
N TYR A 73 -10.73 -9.32 -6.16
CA TYR A 73 -10.15 -10.31 -5.26
C TYR A 73 -11.25 -11.01 -4.44
N LYS A 74 -12.19 -10.26 -3.85
CA LYS A 74 -13.32 -10.84 -3.11
C LYS A 74 -14.22 -11.71 -3.99
N GLN A 75 -14.43 -11.33 -5.25
CA GLN A 75 -15.22 -12.12 -6.17
C GLN A 75 -14.53 -13.45 -6.50
N GLU A 76 -13.23 -13.43 -6.77
CA GLU A 76 -12.46 -14.65 -7.06
C GLU A 76 -12.31 -15.54 -5.82
N ALA A 77 -12.06 -14.98 -4.64
CA ALA A 77 -12.04 -15.72 -3.39
C ALA A 77 -13.38 -16.45 -3.13
N ARG A 78 -14.52 -15.77 -3.38
CA ARG A 78 -15.85 -16.41 -3.28
C ARG A 78 -16.03 -17.54 -4.30
N ARG A 79 -15.51 -17.39 -5.52
CA ARG A 79 -15.56 -18.45 -6.55
C ARG A 79 -14.74 -19.66 -6.11
N PHE A 80 -13.57 -19.45 -5.52
CA PHE A 80 -12.75 -20.50 -4.94
C PHE A 80 -13.47 -21.19 -3.77
N ASP A 81 -14.05 -20.41 -2.86
CA ASP A 81 -14.77 -20.93 -1.70
C ASP A 81 -16.00 -21.76 -2.07
N ASN A 82 -16.71 -21.37 -3.12
CA ASN A 82 -17.90 -22.07 -3.61
C ASN A 82 -17.59 -23.23 -4.57
N TYR A 83 -16.34 -23.36 -5.02
CA TYR A 83 -15.93 -24.44 -5.91
C TYR A 83 -16.15 -25.80 -5.25
N GLY A 84 -16.78 -26.71 -5.99
CA GLY A 84 -16.99 -28.08 -5.59
C GLY A 84 -18.17 -28.37 -4.64
N ARG A 85 -19.10 -27.43 -4.48
CA ARG A 85 -20.29 -27.63 -3.62
C ARG A 85 -21.22 -28.78 -4.04
N SER A 86 -21.15 -29.23 -5.29
CA SER A 86 -21.97 -30.31 -5.83
C SER A 86 -21.31 -31.71 -5.77
N ASP A 87 -19.99 -31.80 -5.54
CA ASP A 87 -19.25 -33.06 -5.33
C ASP A 87 -18.12 -32.85 -4.30
N PRO A 88 -18.45 -32.82 -2.99
CA PRO A 88 -17.57 -32.23 -1.98
C PRO A 88 -16.22 -32.94 -1.79
N GLN A 89 -16.14 -34.22 -2.10
CA GLN A 89 -15.03 -35.09 -1.67
C GLN A 89 -13.85 -35.02 -2.64
N SER A 90 -14.12 -35.05 -3.95
CA SER A 90 -13.10 -34.91 -5.00
C SER A 90 -12.46 -33.50 -5.00
N PHE A 91 -13.23 -32.47 -4.65
CA PHE A 91 -12.78 -31.08 -4.66
C PHE A 91 -12.11 -30.60 -3.35
N ALA A 92 -12.26 -31.34 -2.25
CA ALA A 92 -11.64 -30.98 -0.98
C ALA A 92 -10.11 -31.08 -1.04
N GLU A 93 -9.58 -32.17 -1.61
CA GLU A 93 -8.14 -32.40 -1.76
C GLU A 93 -7.51 -31.35 -2.68
N GLU A 94 -8.19 -31.04 -3.80
CA GLU A 94 -7.77 -29.97 -4.72
C GLU A 94 -7.69 -28.63 -3.99
N LYS A 95 -8.75 -28.22 -3.30
CA LYS A 95 -8.74 -26.94 -2.57
C LYS A 95 -7.70 -26.91 -1.45
N SER A 96 -7.44 -28.01 -0.74
CA SER A 96 -6.40 -28.06 0.29
C SER A 96 -5.02 -27.79 -0.32
N PHE A 97 -4.71 -28.44 -1.44
CA PHE A 97 -3.46 -28.22 -2.17
C PHE A 97 -3.26 -26.75 -2.54
N TYR A 98 -4.29 -26.08 -3.06
CA TYR A 98 -4.21 -24.67 -3.43
C TYR A 98 -4.10 -23.72 -2.23
N LYS A 99 -4.76 -24.02 -1.11
CA LYS A 99 -4.61 -23.26 0.14
C LYS A 99 -3.22 -23.39 0.73
N GLU A 100 -2.66 -24.59 0.73
CA GLU A 100 -1.34 -24.88 1.30
C GLU A 100 -0.20 -24.31 0.43
N HIS A 101 -0.33 -24.36 -0.89
CA HIS A 101 0.80 -24.09 -1.79
C HIS A 101 0.66 -22.85 -2.67
N ARG A 102 -0.54 -22.26 -2.80
CA ARG A 102 -0.82 -21.21 -3.81
C ARG A 102 -1.78 -20.15 -3.28
N ALA A 103 -1.61 -19.77 -2.01
CA ALA A 103 -2.34 -18.67 -1.37
C ALA A 103 -3.89 -18.73 -1.46
N GLY A 104 -4.46 -19.92 -1.69
CA GLY A 104 -5.91 -20.11 -1.65
C GLY A 104 -6.69 -19.59 -2.86
N LEU A 105 -6.09 -19.55 -4.05
CA LEU A 105 -6.79 -19.32 -5.33
C LEU A 105 -6.29 -20.29 -6.42
N PHE A 106 -7.10 -20.51 -7.45
CA PHE A 106 -6.66 -21.27 -8.64
C PHE A 106 -5.80 -20.41 -9.58
N PRO A 107 -5.00 -21.01 -10.47
CA PRO A 107 -4.07 -20.28 -11.34
C PRO A 107 -4.81 -19.30 -12.27
N GLU A 108 -5.98 -19.69 -12.78
CA GLU A 108 -6.80 -18.83 -13.64
C GLU A 108 -7.40 -17.64 -12.89
N GLN A 109 -7.51 -17.72 -11.56
CA GLN A 109 -7.98 -16.63 -10.72
C GLN A 109 -6.85 -15.66 -10.40
N HIS A 110 -5.65 -16.18 -10.11
CA HIS A 110 -4.44 -15.35 -10.04
C HIS A 110 -4.21 -14.59 -11.36
N GLU A 111 -4.34 -15.25 -12.52
CA GLU A 111 -4.22 -14.61 -13.85
C GLU A 111 -5.11 -13.36 -13.97
N ARG A 112 -6.37 -13.43 -13.52
CA ARG A 112 -7.31 -12.30 -13.56
C ARG A 112 -6.93 -11.15 -12.62
N LEU A 113 -6.15 -11.43 -11.58
CA LEU A 113 -5.75 -10.47 -10.56
C LEU A 113 -4.37 -9.86 -10.80
N VAL A 114 -3.55 -10.41 -11.71
CA VAL A 114 -2.22 -9.85 -12.06
C VAL A 114 -2.32 -8.39 -12.49
N GLU A 115 -3.13 -8.09 -13.51
CA GLU A 115 -3.19 -6.73 -14.05
C GLU A 115 -3.84 -5.73 -13.07
N PRO A 116 -4.97 -6.04 -12.40
CA PRO A 116 -5.52 -5.16 -11.37
C PRO A 116 -4.58 -4.90 -10.18
N SER A 117 -3.83 -5.91 -9.73
CA SER A 117 -2.85 -5.75 -8.64
C SER A 117 -1.65 -4.89 -9.08
N ARG A 118 -1.17 -5.05 -10.33
CA ARG A 118 -0.15 -4.19 -10.94
C ARG A 118 -0.59 -2.72 -10.96
N GLN A 119 -1.78 -2.45 -11.52
CA GLN A 119 -2.33 -1.09 -11.61
C GLN A 119 -2.53 -0.46 -10.22
N ARG A 120 -2.98 -1.25 -9.24
CA ARG A 120 -3.09 -0.81 -7.84
C ARG A 120 -1.72 -0.42 -7.27
N HIS A 121 -0.70 -1.25 -7.45
CA HIS A 121 0.65 -0.96 -6.98
C HIS A 121 1.21 0.33 -7.61
N GLU A 122 1.08 0.48 -8.92
CA GLU A 122 1.57 1.66 -9.65
C GLU A 122 0.87 2.95 -9.21
N ALA A 123 -0.46 2.91 -9.03
CA ALA A 123 -1.23 4.05 -8.55
C ALA A 123 -0.86 4.42 -7.10
N MET A 124 -0.66 3.42 -6.22
CA MET A 124 -0.19 3.66 -4.85
C MET A 124 1.22 4.26 -4.83
N MET A 125 2.13 3.77 -5.67
CA MET A 125 3.50 4.27 -5.76
C MET A 125 3.54 5.72 -6.27
N SER A 126 2.76 6.02 -7.31
CA SER A 126 2.64 7.38 -7.86
C SER A 126 2.12 8.36 -6.81
N MET A 127 1.08 7.97 -6.05
CA MET A 127 0.55 8.77 -4.95
C MET A 127 1.56 8.98 -3.82
N ALA A 128 2.28 7.93 -3.41
CA ALA A 128 3.29 8.01 -2.35
C ALA A 128 4.43 8.97 -2.74
N ASN A 129 4.95 8.82 -3.96
CA ASN A 129 6.01 9.67 -4.50
C ASN A 129 5.57 11.14 -4.60
N ALA A 130 4.34 11.39 -5.10
CA ALA A 130 3.81 12.75 -5.20
C ALA A 130 3.62 13.41 -3.82
N ARG A 131 3.16 12.65 -2.82
CA ARG A 131 3.03 13.13 -1.44
C ARG A 131 4.39 13.45 -0.82
N ASP A 132 5.37 12.58 -0.98
CA ASP A 132 6.72 12.81 -0.46
C ASP A 132 7.35 14.05 -1.10
N ARG A 133 7.24 14.17 -2.43
CA ARG A 133 7.67 15.35 -3.15
C ARG A 133 7.00 16.63 -2.65
N TYR A 134 5.68 16.62 -2.43
CA TYR A 134 4.99 17.77 -1.85
C TYR A 134 5.54 18.14 -0.47
N LEU A 135 5.76 17.15 0.40
CA LEU A 135 6.30 17.37 1.74
C LEU A 135 7.73 17.94 1.72
N ALA A 136 8.53 17.59 0.73
CA ALA A 136 9.89 18.07 0.54
C ALA A 136 9.91 19.49 -0.09
N ASP A 137 9.24 19.67 -1.21
CA ASP A 137 9.24 20.93 -1.99
C ASP A 137 8.49 22.04 -1.24
N HIS A 138 7.43 21.68 -0.50
CA HIS A 138 6.55 22.60 0.22
C HIS A 138 6.63 22.37 1.74
N ARG A 139 7.82 22.58 2.31
CA ARG A 139 8.05 22.47 3.77
C ARG A 139 6.99 23.23 4.57
N TYR A 140 6.68 24.45 4.13
CA TYR A 140 5.65 25.32 4.68
C TYR A 140 4.40 25.36 3.79
N GLY A 141 3.99 24.25 3.17
CA GLY A 141 2.80 24.19 2.31
C GLY A 141 1.49 23.97 3.07
N TYR A 142 1.56 23.51 4.33
CA TYR A 142 0.40 23.25 5.20
C TYR A 142 0.16 24.39 6.18
N TYR A 143 -1.10 24.63 6.53
CA TYR A 143 -1.53 25.75 7.37
C TYR A 143 -0.71 25.86 8.65
N ASP A 144 -0.55 24.72 9.32
CA ASP A 144 0.18 24.61 10.58
C ASP A 144 1.05 23.35 10.61
N TYR A 145 1.89 23.29 11.64
CA TYR A 145 2.83 22.20 11.84
C TYR A 145 2.13 20.87 12.13
N GLY A 146 0.98 20.88 12.81
CA GLY A 146 0.21 19.68 13.14
C GLY A 146 -0.30 19.00 11.87
N GLN A 147 -0.89 19.78 10.95
CA GLN A 147 -1.33 19.31 9.65
C GLN A 147 -0.15 18.72 8.86
N ARG A 148 1.00 19.40 8.85
CA ARG A 148 2.21 18.84 8.23
C ARG A 148 2.58 17.48 8.83
N LYS A 149 2.67 17.36 10.16
CA LYS A 149 3.03 16.12 10.85
C LYS A 149 2.04 14.99 10.53
N THR A 150 0.75 15.28 10.44
CA THR A 150 -0.25 14.31 10.01
C THR A 150 0.04 13.80 8.59
N HIS A 151 0.40 14.70 7.67
CA HIS A 151 0.73 14.32 6.31
C HIS A 151 2.07 13.57 6.18
N GLU A 152 3.05 13.83 7.04
CA GLU A 152 4.26 12.99 7.16
C GLU A 152 3.87 11.55 7.55
N GLY A 153 3.01 11.38 8.56
CA GLY A 153 2.48 10.05 8.91
C GLY A 153 1.68 9.39 7.77
N HIS A 154 0.96 10.19 6.99
CA HIS A 154 0.26 9.69 5.80
C HIS A 154 1.21 9.30 4.65
N ARG A 155 2.41 9.89 4.56
CA ARG A 155 3.44 9.48 3.59
C ARG A 155 3.99 8.12 3.95
N ASP A 156 4.37 7.92 5.20
CA ASP A 156 4.96 6.64 5.65
C ASP A 156 3.95 5.50 5.46
N ARG A 157 2.67 5.76 5.80
CA ARG A 157 1.57 4.83 5.49
C ARG A 157 1.40 4.59 3.99
N ALA A 158 1.58 5.60 3.15
CA ALA A 158 1.45 5.45 1.70
C ALA A 158 2.50 4.46 1.17
N TYR A 159 3.76 4.59 1.56
CA TYR A 159 4.82 3.64 1.18
C TYR A 159 4.57 2.22 1.73
N ASN A 160 4.08 2.08 2.96
CA ASN A 160 3.69 0.75 3.45
C ASN A 160 2.58 0.11 2.60
N ASN A 161 1.61 0.91 2.14
CA ASN A 161 0.58 0.41 1.23
C ASN A 161 1.15 0.01 -0.14
N THR A 162 2.17 0.71 -0.67
CA THR A 162 2.81 0.32 -1.94
C THR A 162 3.48 -1.05 -1.82
N LEU A 163 4.13 -1.32 -0.69
CA LEU A 163 4.78 -2.60 -0.39
C LEU A 163 3.75 -3.72 -0.30
N THR A 164 2.64 -3.51 0.41
CA THR A 164 1.55 -4.50 0.44
C THR A 164 1.00 -4.77 -0.95
N ALA A 165 0.75 -3.72 -1.75
CA ALA A 165 0.27 -3.91 -3.12
C ALA A 165 1.29 -4.61 -4.04
N ARG A 166 2.59 -4.43 -3.77
CA ARG A 166 3.65 -5.13 -4.48
C ARG A 166 3.64 -6.62 -4.16
N ILE A 167 3.53 -6.97 -2.88
CA ILE A 167 3.44 -8.37 -2.42
C ILE A 167 2.25 -9.07 -3.08
N ASP A 168 1.08 -8.43 -3.09
CA ASP A 168 -0.11 -8.98 -3.75
C ASP A 168 0.13 -9.21 -5.26
N PHE A 169 0.77 -8.25 -5.95
CA PHE A 169 1.12 -8.40 -7.36
C PHE A 169 2.09 -9.55 -7.60
N ASP A 170 3.18 -9.62 -6.83
CA ASP A 170 4.20 -10.67 -6.97
C ASP A 170 3.58 -12.06 -6.70
N GLU A 171 2.69 -12.18 -5.71
CA GLU A 171 1.96 -13.41 -5.43
C GLU A 171 1.04 -13.82 -6.59
N HIS A 172 0.25 -12.88 -7.13
CA HIS A 172 -0.60 -13.17 -8.27
C HIS A 172 0.21 -13.50 -9.53
N TYR A 173 1.32 -12.82 -9.76
CA TYR A 173 2.19 -13.10 -10.90
C TYR A 173 2.81 -14.50 -10.80
N LYS A 174 3.33 -14.85 -9.62
CA LYS A 174 3.94 -16.16 -9.34
C LYS A 174 2.98 -17.32 -9.61
N TYR A 175 1.76 -17.21 -9.09
CA TYR A 175 0.77 -18.30 -9.11
C TYR A 175 -0.20 -18.26 -10.30
N ALA A 176 -0.15 -17.21 -11.13
CA ALA A 176 -0.88 -17.16 -12.39
C ALA A 176 -0.45 -18.32 -13.29
N GLY A 177 -1.41 -18.88 -14.04
CA GLY A 177 -1.10 -19.89 -15.05
C GLY A 177 -0.09 -19.37 -16.09
N ASP A 178 0.82 -20.25 -16.48
CA ASP A 178 1.79 -19.96 -17.53
C ASP A 178 1.11 -20.07 -18.91
N PRO A 179 0.94 -18.96 -19.65
CA PRO A 179 0.35 -19.00 -20.98
C PRO A 179 1.24 -19.73 -21.99
N ALA A 180 2.54 -19.84 -21.75
CA ALA A 180 3.49 -20.53 -22.62
C ALA A 180 3.57 -22.04 -22.33
N SER A 181 3.10 -22.49 -21.17
CA SER A 181 3.16 -23.89 -20.77
C SER A 181 1.92 -24.67 -21.21
N SER A 182 2.16 -25.77 -21.94
CA SER A 182 1.14 -26.78 -22.19
C SER A 182 0.92 -27.70 -20.96
N LYS A 183 1.79 -27.64 -19.95
CA LYS A 183 1.71 -28.52 -18.78
C LYS A 183 0.47 -28.24 -17.96
N ARG A 184 -0.07 -29.31 -17.38
CA ARG A 184 -1.19 -29.27 -16.44
C ARG A 184 -0.75 -29.85 -15.10
N ASP A 185 -1.36 -29.39 -14.02
CA ASP A 185 -1.18 -30.01 -12.72
C ASP A 185 -1.98 -31.32 -12.61
N LYS A 186 -1.88 -31.99 -11.46
CA LYS A 186 -2.61 -33.24 -11.20
C LYS A 186 -4.14 -33.11 -11.24
N TYR A 187 -4.66 -31.87 -11.27
CA TYR A 187 -6.09 -31.54 -11.36
C TYR A 187 -6.48 -31.01 -12.75
N GLY A 188 -5.59 -31.08 -13.74
CA GLY A 188 -5.88 -30.64 -15.12
C GLY A 188 -5.86 -29.13 -15.32
N ARG A 189 -5.40 -28.34 -14.34
CA ARG A 189 -5.29 -26.87 -14.44
C ARG A 189 -3.92 -26.44 -14.96
N ARG A 190 -3.82 -25.21 -15.46
CA ARG A 190 -2.53 -24.67 -15.90
C ARG A 190 -1.53 -24.66 -14.75
N GLN A 191 -0.29 -25.04 -15.02
CA GLN A 191 0.75 -24.85 -14.01
C GLN A 191 1.07 -23.36 -13.84
N PRO A 192 1.43 -22.93 -12.62
CA PRO A 192 1.93 -21.58 -12.36
C PRO A 192 3.15 -21.22 -13.21
N ARG A 193 3.39 -19.92 -13.39
CA ARG A 193 4.57 -19.37 -14.07
C ARG A 193 5.88 -19.73 -13.39
N GLU A 194 5.89 -19.79 -12.07
CA GLU A 194 7.05 -20.19 -11.28
C GLU A 194 6.75 -21.52 -10.59
N TYR A 195 7.18 -22.61 -11.23
CA TYR A 195 7.20 -23.96 -10.66
C TYR A 195 8.58 -24.57 -10.78
#